data_AF-A0A0S7BX21-F1
#
_entry.id   AF-A0A0S7BX21-F1
#
_cell.length_a   1.000
_cell.length_b   1.000
_cell.length_c   1.000
_cell.angle_alpha   90.00
_cell.angle_beta   90.00
_cell.angle_gamma   90.00
#
_symmetry.space_group_name_H-M   'P 1'
#
loop_
_entity.id
_entity.type
_entity.pdbx_description
1 polymer ?
#
loop_
_entity_poly.entity_id
_entity_poly.type
_entity_poly.pdbx_seq_one_letter_code
_entity_poly.pdbx_strand_id
1 'polypeptide(L)'
;MKLEKQILKLIEVSLAIDTQEAERTGIHPFLSRNVFDYGIKDPGWDWKEISKQVDLLENEVGTLPAERQDYLFSVVDAYRVMARFGLGEKIPYQERVKTFLQLDSILINQSEIETTKEKLCRALAEAGYPDNVNIGLQQWKSDQAISGAEMEKYGQEILSKGRQHVVDLEIGLPSEQHTKLNFPMNYPYRGYSSYDGKYQGQIWLNGEVNWERPSLKHTILHEAYPGHQTFSAIREKLFNEENIDVEATLCFYNTGISPIHEGQCELSMEMIGMEEGINDVIQALATDYTNGIETNLAIACNEGRLSSEDVAKVLIEETCMDPKLAKVRYGFFTNPLWSTCFPHYYHGRKFIRDIYRKMKQHGFAHQYAEMVFTKPHTVKTLEKAVNEFLQMNSK
;
A
#
# COMPACT_ATOMS: atom_id res chain seq x y z
N MET A 1 9.09 -26.92 -6.72
CA MET A 1 10.08 -25.92 -7.17
C MET A 1 11.44 -26.11 -6.49
N LYS A 2 12.53 -26.19 -7.26
CA LYS A 2 13.91 -26.26 -6.72
C LYS A 2 14.46 -24.84 -6.59
N LEU A 3 14.60 -24.35 -5.36
CA LEU A 3 15.07 -22.99 -5.09
C LEU A 3 16.59 -22.87 -5.19
N GLU A 4 17.06 -21.75 -5.72
CA GLU A 4 18.47 -21.37 -5.69
C GLU A 4 18.91 -21.10 -4.25
N LYS A 5 20.19 -21.36 -3.94
CA LYS A 5 20.74 -21.20 -2.59
C LYS A 5 20.52 -19.78 -2.05
N GLN A 6 20.68 -18.78 -2.91
CA GLN A 6 20.51 -17.36 -2.61
C GLN A 6 19.07 -17.03 -2.20
N ILE A 7 18.10 -17.65 -2.88
CA ILE A 7 16.67 -17.47 -2.60
C ILE A 7 16.26 -18.21 -1.33
N LEU A 8 16.80 -19.41 -1.09
CA LEU A 8 16.64 -20.09 0.21
C LEU A 8 17.08 -19.18 1.35
N LYS A 9 18.26 -18.56 1.18
CA LYS A 9 18.84 -17.66 2.18
C LYS A 9 18.03 -16.40 2.41
N LEU A 10 17.54 -15.79 1.33
CA LEU A 10 16.62 -14.66 1.39
C LEU A 10 15.37 -15.00 2.21
N ILE A 11 14.78 -16.17 1.99
CA ILE A 11 13.58 -16.61 2.73
C ILE A 11 13.90 -16.84 4.21
N GLU A 12 15.02 -17.50 4.54
CA GLU A 12 15.45 -17.68 5.94
C GLU A 12 15.60 -16.34 6.68
N VAL A 13 16.26 -15.36 6.05
CA VAL A 13 16.41 -14.01 6.61
C VAL A 13 15.04 -13.33 6.75
N SER A 14 14.17 -13.45 5.75
CA SER A 14 12.81 -12.87 5.79
C SER A 14 12.00 -13.42 6.96
N LEU A 15 12.00 -14.75 7.15
CA LEU A 15 11.29 -15.41 8.25
C LEU A 15 11.83 -15.00 9.61
N ALA A 16 13.17 -14.92 9.76
CA ALA A 16 13.80 -14.52 11.00
C ALA A 16 13.47 -13.06 11.37
N ILE A 17 13.56 -12.13 10.41
CA ILE A 17 13.17 -10.72 10.63
C ILE A 17 11.71 -10.63 11.02
N ASP A 18 10.82 -11.33 10.30
CA ASP A 18 9.39 -11.31 10.60
C ASP A 18 9.07 -11.77 12.02
N THR A 19 9.68 -12.88 12.46
CA THR A 19 9.50 -13.38 13.83
C THR A 19 10.06 -12.41 14.87
N GLN A 20 11.26 -11.88 14.66
CA GLN A 20 11.87 -10.93 15.60
C GLN A 20 11.11 -9.59 15.67
N GLU A 21 10.56 -9.11 14.55
CA GLU A 21 9.68 -7.94 14.52
C GLU A 21 8.36 -8.19 15.24
N ALA A 22 7.76 -9.37 15.05
CA ALA A 22 6.53 -9.75 15.72
C ALA A 22 6.72 -9.84 17.25
N GLU A 23 7.84 -10.39 17.72
CA GLU A 23 8.18 -10.40 19.15
C GLU A 23 8.31 -8.98 19.74
N ARG A 24 8.84 -8.04 18.95
CA ARG A 24 9.08 -6.67 19.39
C ARG A 24 7.84 -5.78 19.31
N THR A 25 7.01 -5.97 18.28
CA THR A 25 5.92 -5.03 17.92
C THR A 25 4.53 -5.64 18.04
N GLY A 26 4.42 -6.96 18.15
CA GLY A 26 3.17 -7.71 18.08
C GLY A 26 2.61 -7.87 16.65
N ILE A 27 3.37 -7.49 15.63
CA ILE A 27 2.92 -7.45 14.22
C ILE A 27 3.94 -8.17 13.35
N HIS A 28 3.44 -9.04 12.46
CA HIS A 28 4.23 -9.70 11.42
C HIS A 28 4.34 -8.79 10.18
N PRO A 29 5.51 -8.21 9.88
CA PRO A 29 5.68 -7.38 8.67
C PRO A 29 5.74 -8.20 7.37
N PHE A 30 5.93 -9.51 7.41
CA PHE A 30 5.92 -10.38 6.24
C PHE A 30 4.48 -10.78 5.89
N LEU A 31 3.80 -9.90 5.14
CA LEU A 31 2.37 -9.98 4.85
C LEU A 31 1.93 -11.29 4.17
N SER A 32 2.86 -11.93 3.46
CA SER A 32 2.62 -13.13 2.65
C SER A 32 3.11 -14.42 3.31
N ARG A 33 3.61 -14.35 4.55
CA ARG A 33 4.14 -15.51 5.29
C ARG A 33 3.19 -16.71 5.35
N ASN A 34 1.90 -16.46 5.57
CA ASN A 34 0.90 -17.52 5.75
C ASN A 34 0.30 -18.02 4.42
N VAL A 35 0.68 -17.41 3.30
CA VAL A 35 0.12 -17.71 1.97
C VAL A 35 0.96 -18.75 1.24
N PHE A 36 2.28 -18.63 1.34
CA PHE A 36 3.22 -19.44 0.56
C PHE A 36 4.00 -20.39 1.47
N ASP A 37 3.96 -21.69 1.17
CA ASP A 37 4.85 -22.68 1.79
C ASP A 37 6.10 -22.85 0.95
N TYR A 38 7.21 -22.32 1.44
CA TYR A 38 8.52 -22.44 0.79
C TYR A 38 9.26 -23.74 1.15
N GLY A 39 8.73 -24.57 2.05
CA GLY A 39 9.41 -25.73 2.60
C GLY A 39 10.60 -25.39 3.50
N ILE A 40 10.68 -24.14 3.97
CA ILE A 40 11.76 -23.60 4.81
C ILE A 40 11.18 -23.21 6.15
N LYS A 41 11.86 -23.61 7.22
CA LYS A 41 11.48 -23.22 8.59
C LYS A 41 12.21 -21.95 8.98
N ASP A 42 11.56 -21.18 9.85
CA ASP A 42 12.22 -20.09 10.56
C ASP A 42 13.47 -20.63 11.28
N PRO A 43 14.65 -20.04 11.03
CA PRO A 43 15.89 -20.52 11.62
C PRO A 43 16.06 -20.13 13.10
N GLY A 44 15.20 -19.27 13.65
CA GLY A 44 15.25 -18.84 15.06
C GLY A 44 16.45 -17.95 15.38
N TRP A 45 16.88 -17.14 14.42
CA TRP A 45 18.01 -16.22 14.60
C TRP A 45 17.62 -14.98 15.42
N ASP A 46 18.54 -14.53 16.26
CA ASP A 46 18.45 -13.21 16.89
C ASP A 46 18.92 -12.10 15.93
N TRP A 47 18.74 -10.84 16.32
CA TRP A 47 19.14 -9.69 15.50
C TRP A 47 20.62 -9.65 15.11
N LYS A 48 21.53 -10.24 15.91
CA LYS A 48 22.96 -10.27 15.60
C LYS A 48 23.25 -11.25 14.48
N GLU A 49 22.68 -12.46 14.57
CA GLU A 49 22.83 -13.43 13.50
C GLU A 49 22.10 -12.97 12.24
N ILE A 50 20.90 -12.37 12.35
CA ILE A 50 20.21 -11.74 11.20
C ILE A 50 21.14 -10.75 10.50
N SER A 51 21.75 -9.80 11.22
CA SER A 51 22.66 -8.82 10.62
C SER A 51 23.80 -9.47 9.84
N LYS A 52 24.44 -10.50 10.42
CA LYS A 52 25.51 -11.25 9.75
C LYS A 52 25.01 -11.97 8.50
N GLN A 53 23.80 -12.56 8.55
CA GLN A 53 23.23 -13.28 7.42
C GLN A 53 22.80 -12.33 6.29
N VAL A 54 22.37 -11.10 6.61
CA VAL A 54 22.14 -10.03 5.62
C VAL A 54 23.42 -9.67 4.88
N ASP A 55 24.54 -9.50 5.59
CA ASP A 55 25.84 -9.19 4.95
C ASP A 55 26.33 -10.32 4.03
N LEU A 56 26.09 -11.57 4.41
CA LEU A 56 26.38 -12.72 3.55
C LEU A 56 25.46 -12.76 2.33
N LEU A 57 24.17 -12.48 2.52
CA LEU A 57 23.18 -12.48 1.45
C LEU A 57 23.49 -11.42 0.37
N GLU A 58 24.02 -10.25 0.74
CA GLU A 58 24.44 -9.23 -0.24
C GLU A 58 25.46 -9.78 -1.25
N ASN A 59 26.49 -10.47 -0.75
CA ASN A 59 27.51 -11.08 -1.60
C ASN A 59 26.94 -12.20 -2.48
N GLU A 60 25.98 -12.95 -1.95
CA GLU A 60 25.30 -14.01 -2.67
C GLU A 60 24.39 -13.47 -3.78
N VAL A 61 23.63 -12.40 -3.52
CA VAL A 61 22.78 -11.73 -4.53
C VAL A 61 23.59 -11.24 -5.73
N GLY A 62 24.82 -10.77 -5.50
CA GLY A 62 25.73 -10.35 -6.58
C GLY A 62 26.12 -11.45 -7.58
N THR A 63 25.77 -12.71 -7.31
CA THR A 63 26.00 -13.85 -8.21
C THR A 63 24.80 -14.20 -9.11
N LEU A 64 23.64 -13.58 -8.89
CA LEU A 64 22.42 -13.79 -9.68
C LEU A 64 22.44 -12.98 -11.00
N PRO A 65 21.56 -13.26 -11.98
CA PRO A 65 21.44 -12.44 -13.18
C PRO A 65 21.14 -10.97 -12.87
N ALA A 66 21.70 -10.06 -13.68
CA ALA A 66 21.60 -8.61 -13.45
C ALA A 66 20.14 -8.11 -13.36
N GLU A 67 19.21 -8.70 -14.12
CA GLU A 67 17.78 -8.34 -14.07
C GLU A 67 17.13 -8.58 -12.70
N ARG A 68 17.65 -9.52 -11.89
CA ARG A 68 17.12 -9.88 -10.56
C ARG A 68 17.85 -9.14 -9.43
N GLN A 69 19.10 -8.75 -9.67
CA GLN A 69 19.95 -8.09 -8.68
C GLN A 69 19.35 -6.78 -8.16
N ASP A 70 18.85 -5.90 -9.03
CA ASP A 70 18.38 -4.56 -8.63
C ASP A 70 17.26 -4.63 -7.57
N TYR A 71 16.29 -5.54 -7.74
CA TYR A 71 15.23 -5.77 -6.77
C TYR A 71 15.79 -6.36 -5.46
N LEU A 72 16.60 -7.41 -5.58
CA LEU A 72 17.11 -8.14 -4.42
C LEU A 72 18.06 -7.29 -3.57
N PHE A 73 18.92 -6.48 -4.17
CA PHE A 73 19.75 -5.54 -3.42
C PHE A 73 18.90 -4.54 -2.64
N SER A 74 17.79 -4.05 -3.20
CA SER A 74 16.88 -3.20 -2.44
C SER A 74 16.22 -3.92 -1.26
N VAL A 75 15.92 -5.21 -1.38
CA VAL A 75 15.38 -6.00 -0.26
C VAL A 75 16.45 -6.21 0.81
N VAL A 76 17.67 -6.54 0.41
CA VAL A 76 18.83 -6.68 1.31
C VAL A 76 19.13 -5.37 2.06
N ASP A 77 19.07 -4.23 1.37
CA ASP A 77 19.24 -2.91 2.00
C ASP A 77 18.17 -2.62 3.05
N ALA A 78 16.91 -2.95 2.76
CA ALA A 78 15.82 -2.84 3.73
C ALA A 78 16.07 -3.76 4.93
N TYR A 79 16.47 -5.01 4.70
CA TYR A 79 16.78 -5.96 5.77
C TYR A 79 17.95 -5.50 6.64
N ARG A 80 18.95 -4.83 6.05
CA ARG A 80 20.07 -4.25 6.80
C ARG A 80 19.61 -3.13 7.73
N VAL A 81 18.72 -2.26 7.27
CA VAL A 81 18.14 -1.20 8.12
C VAL A 81 17.25 -1.80 9.21
N MET A 82 16.46 -2.83 8.91
CA MET A 82 15.66 -3.56 9.92
C MET A 82 16.55 -4.20 10.98
N ALA A 83 17.64 -4.87 10.57
CA ALA A 83 18.60 -5.49 11.50
C ALA A 83 19.27 -4.46 12.41
N ARG A 84 19.75 -3.33 11.85
CA ARG A 84 20.31 -2.21 12.63
C ARG A 84 19.31 -1.66 13.65
N PHE A 85 18.06 -1.48 13.21
CA PHE A 85 16.99 -1.02 14.07
C PHE A 85 16.64 -2.03 15.17
N GLY A 86 16.63 -3.34 14.87
CA GLY A 86 16.48 -4.43 15.82
C GLY A 86 17.62 -4.53 16.84
N LEU A 87 18.84 -4.16 16.44
CA LEU A 87 20.01 -4.03 17.33
C LEU A 87 19.99 -2.76 18.20
N GLY A 88 18.94 -1.94 18.10
CA GLY A 88 18.74 -0.74 18.92
C GLY A 88 19.37 0.53 18.36
N GLU A 89 19.83 0.52 17.10
CA GLU A 89 20.33 1.72 16.46
C GLU A 89 19.21 2.73 16.19
N LYS A 90 19.46 4.02 16.47
CA LYS A 90 18.54 5.10 16.14
C LYS A 90 18.74 5.53 14.69
N ILE A 91 17.94 4.98 13.79
CA ILE A 91 18.00 5.30 12.36
C ILE A 91 17.22 6.59 12.07
N PRO A 92 17.84 7.60 11.43
CA PRO A 92 17.13 8.80 10.96
C PRO A 92 15.92 8.45 10.10
N TYR A 93 14.81 9.18 10.26
CA TYR A 93 13.58 8.90 9.51
C TYR A 93 13.75 8.99 7.98
N GLN A 94 14.50 10.00 7.52
CA GLN A 94 14.85 10.17 6.11
C GLN A 94 15.60 8.96 5.55
N GLU A 95 16.51 8.36 6.32
CA GLU A 95 17.25 7.16 5.90
C GLU A 95 16.33 5.94 5.79
N ARG A 96 15.42 5.76 6.78
CA ARG A 96 14.40 4.70 6.74
C ARG A 96 13.54 4.82 5.49
N VAL A 97 12.98 6.00 5.24
CA VAL A 97 12.10 6.23 4.11
C VAL A 97 12.83 6.07 2.77
N LYS A 98 14.03 6.63 2.62
CA LYS A 98 14.82 6.47 1.40
C LYS A 98 15.14 5.01 1.11
N THR A 99 15.49 4.23 2.14
CA THR A 99 15.86 2.82 1.96
C THR A 99 14.65 1.95 1.69
N PHE A 100 13.62 2.08 2.52
CA PHE A 100 12.42 1.25 2.42
C PHE A 100 11.56 1.59 1.21
N LEU A 101 11.40 2.87 0.90
CA LEU A 101 10.44 3.31 -0.12
C LEU A 101 11.12 3.72 -1.43
N GLN A 102 12.46 3.84 -1.46
CA GLN A 102 13.22 4.38 -2.58
C GLN A 102 12.78 5.79 -3.03
N LEU A 103 12.26 6.58 -2.10
CA LEU A 103 11.85 7.97 -2.33
C LEU A 103 12.95 8.91 -1.85
N ASP A 104 13.50 9.73 -2.75
CA ASP A 104 14.59 10.66 -2.42
C ASP A 104 14.14 11.88 -1.61
N SER A 105 12.90 12.34 -1.83
CA SER A 105 12.25 13.38 -1.03
C SER A 105 10.81 13.00 -0.77
N ILE A 106 10.37 13.21 0.46
CA ILE A 106 9.01 12.87 0.91
C ILE A 106 8.21 14.05 1.42
N LEU A 107 8.86 15.19 1.65
CA LEU A 107 8.18 16.40 2.08
C LEU A 107 7.33 16.91 0.92
N ILE A 108 6.05 17.13 1.18
CA ILE A 108 5.12 17.67 0.19
C ILE A 108 5.15 19.18 0.28
N ASN A 109 5.37 19.84 -0.86
CA ASN A 109 5.36 21.30 -0.92
C ASN A 109 3.99 21.84 -0.54
N GLN A 110 3.95 22.90 0.27
CA GLN A 110 2.68 23.53 0.67
C GLN A 110 1.85 23.96 -0.55
N SER A 111 2.49 24.43 -1.62
CA SER A 111 1.80 24.80 -2.86
C SER A 111 1.08 23.63 -3.54
N GLU A 112 1.60 22.39 -3.43
CA GLU A 112 0.94 21.19 -3.95
C GLU A 112 -0.31 20.84 -3.13
N ILE A 113 -0.22 20.98 -1.81
CA ILE A 113 -1.35 20.79 -0.88
C ILE A 113 -2.44 21.85 -1.15
N GLU A 114 -2.07 23.13 -1.26
CA GLU A 114 -2.98 24.23 -1.61
C GLU A 114 -3.63 24.01 -2.99
N THR A 115 -2.87 23.59 -4.00
CA THR A 115 -3.43 23.29 -5.33
C THR A 115 -4.48 22.17 -5.26
N THR A 116 -4.24 21.16 -4.42
CA THR A 116 -5.20 20.07 -4.21
C THR A 116 -6.44 20.55 -3.47
N LYS A 117 -6.25 21.41 -2.45
CA LYS A 117 -7.33 22.10 -1.73
C LYS A 117 -8.23 22.90 -2.66
N GLU A 118 -7.64 23.69 -3.57
CA GLU A 118 -8.37 24.48 -4.56
C GLU A 118 -9.20 23.60 -5.51
N LYS A 119 -8.63 22.47 -5.97
CA LYS A 119 -9.37 21.52 -6.81
C LYS A 119 -10.55 20.89 -6.06
N LEU A 120 -10.34 20.51 -4.80
CA LEU A 120 -11.39 19.98 -3.93
C LEU A 120 -12.52 21.01 -3.74
N CYS A 121 -12.17 22.25 -3.46
CA CYS A 121 -13.07 23.40 -3.35
C CYS A 121 -13.95 23.58 -4.59
N ARG A 122 -13.34 23.56 -5.78
CA ARG A 122 -14.06 23.64 -7.06
C ARG A 122 -15.00 22.45 -7.28
N ALA A 123 -14.54 21.23 -6.99
CA ALA A 123 -15.37 20.04 -7.14
C ALA A 123 -16.58 20.04 -6.18
N LEU A 124 -16.38 20.51 -4.94
CA LEU A 124 -17.46 20.73 -3.97
C LEU A 124 -18.48 21.75 -4.50
N ALA A 125 -18.01 22.88 -5.04
CA ALA A 125 -18.88 23.90 -5.63
C ALA A 125 -19.67 23.38 -6.85
N GLU A 126 -19.03 22.61 -7.73
CA GLU A 126 -19.69 21.95 -8.87
C GLU A 126 -20.77 20.96 -8.44
N ALA A 127 -20.58 20.29 -7.29
CA ALA A 127 -21.58 19.41 -6.69
C ALA A 127 -22.65 20.15 -5.86
N GLY A 128 -22.60 21.50 -5.79
CA GLY A 128 -23.59 22.32 -5.10
C GLY A 128 -23.29 22.62 -3.62
N TYR A 129 -22.11 22.26 -3.12
CA TYR A 129 -21.66 22.58 -1.76
C TYR A 129 -20.92 23.93 -1.72
N PRO A 130 -20.75 24.53 -0.53
CA PRO A 130 -19.93 25.72 -0.37
C PRO A 130 -18.49 25.52 -0.85
N ASP A 131 -17.95 26.54 -1.53
CA ASP A 131 -16.53 26.64 -1.93
C ASP A 131 -15.63 26.95 -0.72
N ASN A 132 -15.63 26.04 0.24
CA ASN A 132 -14.83 26.10 1.46
C ASN A 132 -14.67 24.68 1.98
N VAL A 133 -13.44 24.17 2.06
CA VAL A 133 -13.20 22.78 2.47
C VAL A 133 -13.86 22.45 3.81
N ASN A 134 -13.74 23.30 4.82
CA ASN A 134 -14.24 22.98 6.16
C ASN A 134 -15.77 22.86 6.22
N ILE A 135 -16.48 23.69 5.45
CA ILE A 135 -17.95 23.69 5.44
C ILE A 135 -18.47 22.70 4.39
N GLY A 136 -17.97 22.80 3.16
CA GLY A 136 -18.40 22.00 2.02
C GLY A 136 -18.11 20.53 2.20
N LEU A 137 -16.92 20.16 2.70
CA LEU A 137 -16.59 18.76 2.94
C LEU A 137 -17.44 18.16 4.06
N GLN A 138 -17.72 18.91 5.14
CA GLN A 138 -18.57 18.43 6.22
C GLN A 138 -20.02 18.19 5.76
N GLN A 139 -20.57 19.10 4.96
CA GLN A 139 -21.91 18.93 4.35
C GLN A 139 -21.93 17.74 3.39
N TRP A 140 -20.94 17.64 2.50
CA TRP A 140 -20.80 16.52 1.59
C TRP A 140 -20.70 15.17 2.32
N LYS A 141 -19.89 15.08 3.38
CA LYS A 141 -19.77 13.87 4.21
C LYS A 141 -21.11 13.48 4.84
N SER A 142 -21.85 14.46 5.35
CA SER A 142 -23.18 14.24 5.91
C SER A 142 -24.16 13.71 4.85
N ASP A 143 -24.16 14.30 3.66
CA ASP A 143 -25.08 13.92 2.57
C ASP A 143 -24.72 12.57 1.95
N GLN A 144 -23.45 12.19 1.95
CA GLN A 144 -22.97 10.90 1.46
C GLN A 144 -22.97 9.80 2.52
N ALA A 145 -23.34 10.11 3.77
CA ALA A 145 -23.27 9.16 4.88
C ALA A 145 -24.11 7.91 4.62
N ILE A 146 -23.56 6.74 4.97
CA ILE A 146 -24.21 5.44 4.84
C ILE A 146 -23.93 4.58 6.08
N SER A 147 -24.91 3.81 6.54
CA SER A 147 -24.77 2.98 7.74
C SER A 147 -25.68 1.74 7.72
N GLY A 148 -25.47 0.83 8.67
CA GLY A 148 -26.32 -0.34 8.91
C GLY A 148 -26.50 -1.24 7.70
N ALA A 149 -27.71 -1.78 7.52
CA ALA A 149 -28.02 -2.72 6.45
C ALA A 149 -27.82 -2.13 5.04
N GLU A 150 -27.96 -0.81 4.88
CA GLU A 150 -27.72 -0.15 3.60
C GLU A 150 -26.23 -0.14 3.25
N MET A 151 -25.38 0.15 4.24
CA MET A 151 -23.92 0.09 4.10
C MET A 151 -23.45 -1.31 3.71
N GLU A 152 -23.95 -2.34 4.40
CA GLU A 152 -23.61 -3.73 4.09
C GLU A 152 -24.03 -4.11 2.67
N LYS A 153 -25.28 -3.79 2.29
CA LYS A 153 -25.80 -4.07 0.95
C LYS A 153 -24.95 -3.36 -0.13
N TYR A 154 -24.70 -2.06 0.05
CA TYR A 154 -23.87 -1.29 -0.88
C TYR A 154 -22.46 -1.87 -0.97
N GLY A 155 -21.86 -2.25 0.16
CA GLY A 155 -20.53 -2.84 0.17
C GLY A 155 -20.45 -4.16 -0.59
N GLN A 156 -21.44 -5.04 -0.42
CA GLN A 156 -21.52 -6.30 -1.19
C GLN A 156 -21.69 -6.04 -2.69
N GLU A 157 -22.49 -5.05 -3.07
CA GLU A 157 -22.65 -4.64 -4.47
C GLU A 157 -21.32 -4.15 -5.07
N ILE A 158 -20.58 -3.30 -4.36
CA ILE A 158 -19.25 -2.82 -4.81
C ILE A 158 -18.27 -3.99 -4.92
N LEU A 159 -18.21 -4.87 -3.92
CA LEU A 159 -17.31 -6.03 -3.93
C LEU A 159 -17.58 -6.93 -5.15
N SER A 160 -18.85 -7.22 -5.43
CA SER A 160 -19.24 -8.05 -6.57
C SER A 160 -18.93 -7.38 -7.91
N LYS A 161 -19.21 -6.07 -8.04
CA LYS A 161 -18.89 -5.32 -9.27
C LYS A 161 -17.38 -5.22 -9.49
N GLY A 162 -16.63 -4.89 -8.45
CA GLY A 162 -15.18 -4.82 -8.51
C GLY A 162 -14.57 -6.13 -9.02
N ARG A 163 -15.01 -7.27 -8.48
CA ARG A 163 -14.58 -8.59 -8.95
C ARG A 163 -14.89 -8.81 -10.43
N GLN A 164 -16.11 -8.48 -10.88
CA GLN A 164 -16.48 -8.64 -12.28
C GLN A 164 -15.59 -7.82 -13.20
N HIS A 165 -15.36 -6.54 -12.89
CA HIS A 165 -14.49 -5.70 -13.70
C HIS A 165 -13.05 -6.22 -13.73
N VAL A 166 -12.53 -6.77 -12.64
CA VAL A 166 -11.19 -7.39 -12.62
C VAL A 166 -11.12 -8.64 -13.50
N VAL A 167 -12.17 -9.47 -13.51
CA VAL A 167 -12.28 -10.60 -14.43
C VAL A 167 -12.24 -10.12 -15.88
N ASP A 168 -12.95 -9.04 -16.19
CA ASP A 168 -13.00 -8.46 -17.54
C ASP A 168 -11.67 -7.84 -18.01
N LEU A 169 -10.75 -7.53 -17.08
CA LEU A 169 -9.38 -7.10 -17.43
C LEU A 169 -8.48 -8.25 -17.92
N GLU A 170 -8.90 -9.51 -17.71
CA GLU A 170 -8.16 -10.72 -18.11
C GLU A 170 -6.72 -10.80 -17.55
N ILE A 171 -6.47 -10.17 -16.39
CA ILE A 171 -5.13 -10.11 -15.75
C ILE A 171 -4.77 -11.37 -14.93
N GLY A 172 -5.52 -12.46 -15.11
CA GLY A 172 -5.21 -13.75 -14.51
C GLY A 172 -5.80 -14.00 -13.10
N LEU A 173 -6.83 -13.26 -12.67
CA LEU A 173 -7.52 -13.52 -11.40
C LEU A 173 -8.06 -14.98 -11.38
N PRO A 174 -7.78 -15.78 -10.33
CA PRO A 174 -8.30 -17.14 -10.22
C PRO A 174 -9.82 -17.17 -10.11
N SER A 175 -10.46 -18.14 -10.77
CA SER A 175 -11.92 -18.26 -10.79
C SER A 175 -12.52 -18.59 -9.42
N GLU A 176 -11.74 -19.29 -8.60
CA GLU A 176 -11.99 -19.74 -7.25
C GLU A 176 -11.82 -18.62 -6.23
N GLN A 177 -11.24 -17.48 -6.65
CA GLN A 177 -10.94 -16.40 -5.73
C GLN A 177 -12.24 -15.83 -5.16
N HIS A 178 -12.29 -15.76 -3.83
CA HIS A 178 -13.40 -15.20 -3.07
C HIS A 178 -12.90 -14.37 -1.89
N THR A 179 -13.53 -13.22 -1.71
CA THR A 179 -13.28 -12.32 -0.57
C THR A 179 -14.56 -12.14 0.23
N LYS A 180 -14.47 -12.31 1.56
CA LYS A 180 -15.55 -12.00 2.49
C LYS A 180 -15.43 -10.58 3.01
N LEU A 181 -16.53 -9.82 2.97
CA LEU A 181 -16.61 -8.48 3.55
C LEU A 181 -17.24 -8.54 4.96
N ASN A 182 -16.56 -7.93 5.94
CA ASN A 182 -16.99 -7.88 7.32
C ASN A 182 -17.01 -6.44 7.85
N PHE A 183 -17.98 -6.12 8.71
CA PHE A 183 -18.09 -4.83 9.39
C PHE A 183 -18.04 -4.97 10.93
N PRO A 184 -16.88 -5.31 11.51
CA PRO A 184 -16.78 -5.46 12.96
C PRO A 184 -16.93 -4.12 13.70
N MET A 185 -17.52 -4.19 14.90
CA MET A 185 -17.50 -3.11 15.89
C MET A 185 -16.22 -3.21 16.74
N ASN A 186 -15.76 -2.10 17.33
CA ASN A 186 -14.54 -2.00 18.13
C ASN A 186 -13.27 -2.44 17.39
N TYR A 187 -13.17 -2.12 16.10
CA TYR A 187 -12.03 -2.52 15.28
C TYR A 187 -10.99 -1.39 15.18
N PRO A 188 -9.69 -1.65 15.41
CA PRO A 188 -8.69 -0.59 15.55
C PRO A 188 -8.28 0.07 14.22
N TYR A 189 -8.60 -0.57 13.09
CA TYR A 189 -8.25 -0.08 11.75
C TYR A 189 -9.49 0.43 11.02
N ARG A 190 -9.30 1.36 10.09
CA ARG A 190 -10.40 1.82 9.21
C ARG A 190 -10.81 0.71 8.22
N GLY A 191 -9.81 0.10 7.58
CA GLY A 191 -9.91 -1.07 6.71
C GLY A 191 -8.69 -1.95 6.94
N TYR A 192 -8.87 -3.25 6.73
CA TYR A 192 -7.79 -4.23 6.76
C TYR A 192 -8.14 -5.39 5.82
N SER A 193 -7.18 -5.86 5.05
CA SER A 193 -7.29 -7.04 4.19
C SER A 193 -6.38 -8.14 4.72
N SER A 194 -6.92 -9.34 4.82
CA SER A 194 -6.16 -10.56 5.09
C SER A 194 -6.44 -11.54 3.97
N TYR A 195 -5.35 -12.05 3.43
CA TYR A 195 -5.40 -13.10 2.43
C TYR A 195 -5.05 -14.42 3.11
N ASP A 196 -6.00 -15.35 3.12
CA ASP A 196 -5.93 -16.61 3.87
C ASP A 196 -5.26 -17.74 3.06
N GLY A 197 -4.90 -17.47 1.80
CA GLY A 197 -4.43 -18.47 0.83
C GLY A 197 -5.57 -19.33 0.26
N LYS A 198 -5.24 -20.22 -0.65
CA LYS A 198 -6.19 -21.05 -1.41
C LYS A 198 -7.25 -20.21 -2.11
N TYR A 199 -6.85 -19.03 -2.59
CA TYR A 199 -7.76 -18.08 -3.21
C TYR A 199 -8.85 -17.52 -2.30
N GLN A 200 -8.74 -17.69 -0.98
CA GLN A 200 -9.67 -17.14 0.00
C GLN A 200 -9.05 -15.93 0.71
N GLY A 201 -9.89 -14.95 1.02
CA GLY A 201 -9.50 -13.90 1.95
C GLY A 201 -10.69 -13.10 2.47
N GLN A 202 -10.38 -12.14 3.31
CA GLN A 202 -11.36 -11.39 4.07
C GLN A 202 -10.91 -9.94 4.21
N ILE A 203 -11.88 -9.04 4.16
CA ILE A 203 -11.68 -7.63 4.46
C ILE A 203 -12.54 -7.24 5.66
N TRP A 204 -11.99 -6.42 6.55
CA TRP A 204 -12.65 -5.91 7.75
C TRP A 204 -12.65 -4.39 7.70
N LEU A 205 -13.84 -3.82 7.59
CA LEU A 205 -14.04 -2.38 7.59
C LEU A 205 -14.72 -1.99 8.90
N ASN A 206 -14.17 -1.03 9.63
CA ASN A 206 -14.72 -0.68 10.94
C ASN A 206 -16.16 -0.15 10.82
N GLY A 207 -17.10 -0.84 11.46
CA GLY A 207 -18.54 -0.50 11.44
C GLY A 207 -18.90 0.75 12.26
N GLU A 208 -17.98 1.26 13.08
CA GLU A 208 -18.13 2.49 13.87
C GLU A 208 -17.62 3.74 13.14
N VAL A 209 -16.94 3.57 12.00
CA VAL A 209 -16.56 4.69 11.14
C VAL A 209 -17.80 5.24 10.46
N ASN A 210 -17.95 6.56 10.46
CA ASN A 210 -18.95 7.23 9.64
C ASN A 210 -18.51 7.12 8.18
N TRP A 211 -19.06 6.15 7.46
CA TRP A 211 -18.75 5.93 6.06
C TRP A 211 -19.53 6.87 5.17
N GLU A 212 -18.87 7.37 4.13
CA GLU A 212 -19.47 8.00 2.97
C GLU A 212 -19.50 6.98 1.83
N ARG A 213 -20.55 6.96 0.99
CA ARG A 213 -20.62 5.99 -0.14
C ARG A 213 -19.35 5.96 -1.00
N PRO A 214 -18.80 7.10 -1.46
CA PRO A 214 -17.58 7.10 -2.26
C PRO A 214 -16.36 6.59 -1.47
N SER A 215 -16.28 6.92 -0.18
CA SER A 215 -15.15 6.51 0.68
C SER A 215 -15.18 5.02 0.99
N LEU A 216 -16.37 4.45 1.19
CA LEU A 216 -16.59 3.02 1.36
C LEU A 216 -16.30 2.25 0.06
N LYS A 217 -16.75 2.78 -1.08
CA LYS A 217 -16.46 2.23 -2.41
C LYS A 217 -14.95 2.15 -2.65
N HIS A 218 -14.23 3.26 -2.45
CA HIS A 218 -12.78 3.30 -2.58
C HIS A 218 -12.11 2.25 -1.69
N THR A 219 -12.46 2.20 -0.41
CA THR A 219 -11.82 1.27 0.54
C THR A 219 -12.12 -0.20 0.21
N ILE A 220 -13.33 -0.55 -0.20
CA ILE A 220 -13.61 -1.94 -0.60
C ILE A 220 -12.76 -2.36 -1.80
N LEU A 221 -12.62 -1.50 -2.81
CA LEU A 221 -11.84 -1.81 -4.01
C LEU A 221 -10.33 -1.86 -3.71
N HIS A 222 -9.85 -0.95 -2.86
CA HIS A 222 -8.46 -0.93 -2.35
C HIS A 222 -8.13 -2.24 -1.59
N GLU A 223 -9.02 -2.71 -0.73
CA GLU A 223 -8.76 -3.89 0.09
C GLU A 223 -9.00 -5.20 -0.68
N ALA A 224 -9.85 -5.18 -1.73
CA ALA A 224 -10.25 -6.36 -2.49
C ALA A 224 -9.86 -6.33 -3.98
N TYR A 225 -10.70 -5.74 -4.83
CA TYR A 225 -10.62 -5.84 -6.30
C TYR A 225 -10.50 -4.46 -6.95
N PRO A 226 -9.44 -4.14 -7.71
CA PRO A 226 -8.21 -4.89 -8.01
C PRO A 226 -7.10 -4.79 -6.94
N GLY A 227 -7.42 -4.38 -5.71
CA GLY A 227 -6.43 -4.14 -4.67
C GLY A 227 -5.80 -5.40 -4.05
N HIS A 228 -5.60 -5.40 -2.72
CA HIS A 228 -4.77 -6.40 -2.03
C HIS A 228 -5.15 -7.86 -2.34
N GLN A 229 -6.45 -8.20 -2.34
CA GLN A 229 -6.90 -9.58 -2.58
C GLN A 229 -6.57 -10.06 -4.00
N THR A 230 -6.69 -9.16 -4.98
CA THR A 230 -6.33 -9.45 -6.38
C THR A 230 -4.83 -9.67 -6.52
N PHE A 231 -4.04 -8.80 -5.88
CA PHE A 231 -2.59 -8.88 -5.87
C PHE A 231 -2.09 -10.21 -5.31
N SER A 232 -2.56 -10.59 -4.12
CA SER A 232 -2.20 -11.87 -3.51
C SER A 232 -2.66 -13.07 -4.33
N ALA A 233 -3.88 -13.05 -4.89
CA ALA A 233 -4.42 -14.19 -5.61
C ALA A 233 -3.74 -14.48 -6.95
N ILE A 234 -3.38 -13.45 -7.70
CA ILE A 234 -2.62 -13.63 -8.94
C ILE A 234 -1.26 -14.24 -8.62
N ARG A 235 -0.58 -13.77 -7.57
CA ARG A 235 0.73 -14.30 -7.17
C ARG A 235 0.65 -15.71 -6.60
N GLU A 236 -0.37 -16.04 -5.81
CA GLU A 236 -0.61 -17.42 -5.35
C GLU A 236 -0.77 -18.36 -6.54
N LYS A 237 -1.56 -17.98 -7.55
CA LYS A 237 -1.73 -18.79 -8.76
C LYS A 237 -0.41 -19.01 -9.48
N LEU A 238 0.34 -17.95 -9.75
CA LEU A 238 1.61 -18.08 -10.47
C LEU A 238 2.65 -18.86 -9.66
N PHE A 239 2.65 -18.75 -8.34
CA PHE A 239 3.50 -19.57 -7.47
C PHE A 239 3.16 -21.06 -7.55
N ASN A 240 1.87 -21.41 -7.47
CA ASN A 240 1.41 -22.79 -7.58
C ASN A 240 1.68 -23.39 -8.97
N GLU A 241 1.68 -22.56 -10.01
CA GLU A 241 2.01 -22.94 -11.39
C GLU A 241 3.53 -22.95 -11.68
N GLU A 242 4.38 -22.63 -10.69
CA GLU A 242 5.83 -22.45 -10.84
C GLU A 242 6.22 -21.42 -11.95
N ASN A 243 5.38 -20.39 -12.12
CA ASN A 243 5.50 -19.36 -13.16
C ASN A 243 5.72 -17.94 -12.57
N ILE A 244 6.40 -17.87 -11.42
CA ILE A 244 6.81 -16.62 -10.80
C ILE A 244 8.19 -16.78 -10.17
N ASP A 245 8.97 -15.70 -10.19
CA ASP A 245 10.17 -15.62 -9.35
C ASP A 245 9.76 -15.58 -7.88
N VAL A 246 10.30 -16.48 -7.07
CA VAL A 246 9.90 -16.64 -5.65
C VAL A 246 10.12 -15.37 -4.84
N GLU A 247 11.13 -14.57 -5.17
CA GLU A 247 11.31 -13.28 -4.52
C GLU A 247 10.12 -12.32 -4.72
N ALA A 248 9.30 -12.47 -5.77
CA ALA A 248 8.09 -11.68 -5.99
C ALA A 248 6.96 -12.05 -5.03
N THR A 249 7.00 -13.23 -4.40
CA THR A 249 6.05 -13.61 -3.36
C THR A 249 6.43 -13.07 -1.99
N LEU A 250 7.61 -12.45 -1.84
CA LEU A 250 8.09 -11.84 -0.59
C LEU A 250 7.52 -10.42 -0.41
N CYS A 251 6.21 -10.32 -0.19
CA CYS A 251 5.57 -9.05 0.14
C CYS A 251 5.83 -8.72 1.62
N PHE A 252 6.85 -7.88 1.85
CA PHE A 252 7.33 -7.49 3.16
C PHE A 252 7.12 -5.99 3.37
N TYR A 253 6.54 -5.60 4.50
CA TYR A 253 6.35 -4.19 4.84
C TYR A 253 7.69 -3.46 4.93
N ASN A 254 7.75 -2.18 4.56
CA ASN A 254 9.01 -1.42 4.59
C ASN A 254 10.11 -1.97 3.68
N THR A 255 9.72 -2.46 2.50
CA THR A 255 10.65 -2.76 1.40
C THR A 255 10.25 -2.01 0.13
N GLY A 256 11.12 -2.00 -0.89
CA GLY A 256 10.95 -1.18 -2.10
C GLY A 256 9.66 -1.43 -2.88
N ILE A 257 8.97 -2.55 -2.63
CA ILE A 257 7.65 -2.87 -3.22
C ILE A 257 6.48 -2.15 -2.52
N SER A 258 6.65 -1.66 -1.28
CA SER A 258 5.55 -1.07 -0.49
C SER A 258 4.84 0.09 -1.19
N PRO A 259 5.55 1.04 -1.85
CA PRO A 259 4.89 2.09 -2.63
C PRO A 259 4.17 1.60 -3.88
N ILE A 260 4.65 0.51 -4.49
CA ILE A 260 3.98 -0.10 -5.65
C ILE A 260 2.70 -0.79 -5.19
N HIS A 261 2.79 -1.57 -4.11
CA HIS A 261 1.68 -2.35 -3.59
C HIS A 261 0.52 -1.45 -3.13
N GLU A 262 0.79 -0.47 -2.25
CA GLU A 262 -0.25 0.48 -1.82
C GLU A 262 -0.71 1.40 -2.94
N GLY A 263 0.23 1.88 -3.77
CA GLY A 263 -0.11 2.75 -4.90
C GLY A 263 -1.05 2.08 -5.90
N GLN A 264 -0.86 0.78 -6.14
CA GLN A 264 -1.76 -0.03 -6.95
C GLN A 264 -3.15 -0.17 -6.31
N CYS A 265 -3.22 -0.36 -4.99
CA CYS A 265 -4.48 -0.44 -4.27
C CYS A 265 -5.23 0.90 -4.28
N GLU A 266 -4.53 2.03 -4.15
CA GLU A 266 -5.09 3.37 -4.29
C GLU A 266 -5.58 3.70 -5.72
N LEU A 267 -5.02 3.05 -6.75
CA LEU A 267 -5.45 3.23 -8.14
C LEU A 267 -6.73 2.43 -8.49
N SER A 268 -7.21 1.60 -7.58
CA SER A 268 -8.23 0.57 -7.83
C SER A 268 -9.41 1.06 -8.66
N MET A 269 -10.08 2.14 -8.25
CA MET A 269 -11.26 2.68 -8.95
C MET A 269 -10.96 3.10 -10.39
N GLU A 270 -9.86 3.81 -10.62
CA GLU A 270 -9.47 4.28 -11.95
C GLU A 270 -9.10 3.11 -12.88
N MET A 271 -8.41 2.10 -12.33
CA MET A 271 -7.95 0.95 -13.10
C MET A 271 -9.11 0.16 -13.71
N ILE A 272 -10.17 -0.06 -12.93
CA ILE A 272 -11.36 -0.81 -13.37
C ILE A 272 -12.48 0.07 -13.92
N GLY A 273 -12.25 1.38 -14.07
CA GLY A 273 -13.24 2.31 -14.61
C GLY A 273 -14.47 2.49 -13.70
N MET A 274 -14.30 2.35 -12.39
CA MET A 274 -15.34 2.59 -11.39
C MET A 274 -15.18 3.94 -10.68
N GLU A 275 -14.35 4.86 -11.16
CA GLU A 275 -14.37 6.26 -10.70
C GLU A 275 -15.46 7.01 -11.48
N GLU A 276 -16.62 7.23 -10.86
CA GLU A 276 -17.84 7.68 -11.54
C GLU A 276 -18.42 8.95 -10.89
N GLY A 277 -18.42 10.05 -11.65
CA GLY A 277 -19.10 11.28 -11.29
C GLY A 277 -18.39 12.10 -10.20
N ILE A 278 -19.02 13.22 -9.84
CA ILE A 278 -18.38 14.27 -9.02
C ILE A 278 -18.10 13.83 -7.58
N ASN A 279 -18.91 12.92 -7.01
CA ASN A 279 -18.71 12.46 -5.64
C ASN A 279 -17.45 11.61 -5.47
N ASP A 280 -17.14 10.75 -6.45
CA ASP A 280 -15.89 9.98 -6.44
C ASP A 280 -14.68 10.91 -6.62
N VAL A 281 -14.81 11.95 -7.46
CA VAL A 281 -13.77 13.00 -7.63
C VAL A 281 -13.54 13.76 -6.32
N ILE A 282 -14.60 14.19 -5.63
CA ILE A 282 -14.51 14.86 -4.32
C ILE A 282 -13.79 13.96 -3.32
N GLN A 283 -14.17 12.67 -3.24
CA GLN A 283 -13.51 11.71 -2.37
C GLN A 283 -12.02 11.55 -2.69
N ALA A 284 -11.67 11.38 -3.96
CA ALA A 284 -10.28 11.21 -4.38
C ALA A 284 -9.43 12.44 -4.03
N LEU A 285 -9.95 13.64 -4.25
CA LEU A 285 -9.30 14.91 -3.90
C LEU A 285 -9.19 15.12 -2.39
N ALA A 286 -10.22 14.75 -1.61
CA ALA A 286 -10.20 14.82 -0.16
C ALA A 286 -9.16 13.85 0.45
N THR A 287 -9.04 12.64 -0.11
CA THR A 287 -7.97 11.69 0.26
C THR A 287 -6.60 12.26 -0.08
N ASP A 288 -6.40 12.80 -1.29
CA ASP A 288 -5.08 13.34 -1.70
C ASP A 288 -4.67 14.55 -0.84
N TYR A 289 -5.62 15.43 -0.52
CA TYR A 289 -5.40 16.56 0.39
C TYR A 289 -5.03 16.10 1.81
N THR A 290 -5.78 15.13 2.35
CA THR A 290 -5.52 14.56 3.69
C THR A 290 -4.16 13.86 3.74
N ASN A 291 -3.85 13.01 2.76
CA ASN A 291 -2.59 12.26 2.70
C ASN A 291 -1.38 13.19 2.56
N GLY A 292 -1.51 14.31 1.84
CA GLY A 292 -0.46 15.33 1.74
C GLY A 292 -0.14 15.96 3.10
N ILE A 293 -1.18 16.30 3.87
CA ILE A 293 -1.04 16.83 5.24
C ILE A 293 -0.46 15.76 6.17
N GLU A 294 -1.02 14.54 6.17
CA GLU A 294 -0.58 13.44 7.03
C GLU A 294 0.88 13.06 6.77
N THR A 295 1.33 13.08 5.51
CA THR A 295 2.74 12.81 5.17
C THR A 295 3.67 13.85 5.81
N ASN A 296 3.34 15.13 5.74
CA ASN A 296 4.13 16.20 6.35
C ASN A 296 4.10 16.13 7.88
N LEU A 297 2.95 15.80 8.48
CA LEU A 297 2.84 15.57 9.93
C LEU A 297 3.66 14.36 10.38
N ALA A 298 3.64 13.25 9.64
CA ALA A 298 4.43 12.07 9.94
C ALA A 298 5.94 12.38 9.97
N ILE A 299 6.43 13.16 9.00
CA ILE A 299 7.82 13.65 8.98
C ILE A 299 8.11 14.46 10.24
N ALA A 300 7.29 15.46 10.54
CA ALA A 300 7.51 16.35 11.67
C ALA A 300 7.47 15.61 13.02
N CYS A 301 6.58 14.62 13.18
CA CYS A 301 6.53 13.76 14.36
C CYS A 301 7.81 12.92 14.54
N ASN A 302 8.28 12.28 13.47
CA ASN A 302 9.50 11.45 13.53
C ASN A 302 10.79 12.28 13.74
N GLU A 303 10.74 13.57 13.43
CA GLU A 303 11.82 14.53 13.72
C GLU A 303 11.68 15.21 15.10
N GLY A 304 10.66 14.83 15.89
CA GLY A 304 10.42 15.37 17.23
C GLY A 304 9.91 16.81 17.25
N ARG A 305 9.33 17.30 16.13
CA ARG A 305 8.87 18.68 15.97
C ARG A 305 7.43 18.93 16.41
N LEU A 306 6.58 17.90 16.45
CA LEU A 306 5.16 18.03 16.79
C LEU A 306 4.75 17.03 17.88
N SER A 307 3.83 17.47 18.73
CA SER A 307 3.16 16.63 19.73
C SER A 307 1.91 15.95 19.17
N SER A 308 1.35 15.02 19.93
CA SER A 308 0.05 14.40 19.61
C SER A 308 -1.09 15.42 19.56
N GLU A 309 -1.05 16.44 20.43
CA GLU A 309 -2.06 17.52 20.46
C GLU A 309 -1.99 18.40 19.21
N ASP A 310 -0.78 18.76 18.78
CA ASP A 310 -0.57 19.55 17.55
C ASP A 310 -1.08 18.80 16.32
N VAL A 311 -0.76 17.50 16.22
CA VAL A 311 -1.23 16.63 15.13
C VAL A 311 -2.75 16.57 15.10
N ALA A 312 -3.37 16.27 16.24
CA ALA A 312 -4.82 16.14 16.29
C ALA A 312 -5.51 17.45 15.90
N LYS A 313 -4.98 18.59 16.37
CA LYS A 313 -5.48 19.91 16.01
C LYS A 313 -5.46 20.14 14.50
N VAL A 314 -4.31 19.94 13.85
CA VAL A 314 -4.17 20.14 12.40
C VAL A 314 -5.12 19.24 11.61
N LEU A 315 -5.22 17.96 11.97
CA LEU A 315 -6.10 17.02 11.26
C LEU A 315 -7.58 17.39 11.39
N ILE A 316 -8.02 17.82 12.57
CA ILE A 316 -9.41 18.25 12.78
C ILE A 316 -9.70 19.53 11.99
N GLU A 317 -8.83 20.54 12.11
CA GLU A 317 -9.06 21.88 11.56
C GLU A 317 -8.93 21.95 10.03
N GLU A 318 -8.01 21.19 9.43
CA GLU A 318 -7.78 21.24 7.99
C GLU A 318 -8.56 20.17 7.21
N THR A 319 -8.79 18.97 7.77
CA THR A 319 -9.29 17.81 6.99
C THR A 319 -10.69 17.36 7.40
N CYS A 320 -11.31 18.02 8.39
CA CYS A 320 -12.56 17.58 9.01
C CYS A 320 -12.50 16.12 9.49
N MET A 321 -11.33 15.69 10.00
CA MET A 321 -11.16 14.36 10.56
C MET A 321 -11.92 14.23 11.87
N ASP A 322 -12.49 13.04 12.11
CA ASP A 322 -13.10 12.74 13.41
C ASP A 322 -12.08 12.92 14.55
N PRO A 323 -12.42 13.64 15.64
CA PRO A 323 -11.47 13.90 16.73
C PRO A 323 -10.91 12.66 17.42
N LYS A 324 -11.64 11.53 17.47
CA LYS A 324 -11.11 10.28 18.02
C LYS A 324 -10.06 9.69 17.09
N LEU A 325 -10.32 9.71 15.78
CA LEU A 325 -9.37 9.25 14.78
C LEU A 325 -8.10 10.12 14.75
N ALA A 326 -8.25 11.44 14.83
CA ALA A 326 -7.13 12.38 14.84
C ALA A 326 -6.17 12.14 16.03
N LYS A 327 -6.72 11.82 17.21
CA LYS A 327 -5.92 11.53 18.43
C LYS A 327 -5.09 10.26 18.32
N VAL A 328 -5.58 9.22 17.63
CA VAL A 328 -4.83 7.97 17.47
C VAL A 328 -3.81 8.06 16.34
N ARG A 329 -3.92 9.03 15.43
CA ARG A 329 -3.05 9.15 14.26
C ARG A 329 -1.58 9.38 14.62
N TYR A 330 -1.28 10.13 15.68
CA TYR A 330 0.08 10.30 16.19
C TYR A 330 0.76 8.95 16.49
N GLY A 331 0.00 7.97 17.01
CA GLY A 331 0.49 6.62 17.27
C GLY A 331 0.94 5.90 16.00
N PHE A 332 0.23 6.08 14.88
CA PHE A 332 0.65 5.56 13.58
C PHE A 332 1.90 6.28 13.05
N PHE A 333 1.92 7.62 13.12
CA PHE A 333 3.06 8.41 12.67
C PHE A 333 4.36 8.05 13.38
N THR A 334 4.29 7.68 14.66
CA THR A 334 5.47 7.37 15.48
C THR A 334 5.70 5.87 15.68
N ASN A 335 4.85 5.01 15.11
CA ASN A 335 5.00 3.57 15.25
C ASN A 335 6.30 3.09 14.57
N PRO A 336 7.13 2.28 15.24
CA PRO A 336 8.39 1.78 14.69
C PRO A 336 8.25 1.08 13.33
N LEU A 337 7.12 0.39 13.11
CA LEU A 337 6.81 -0.31 11.86
C LEU A 337 6.00 0.56 10.90
N TRP A 338 4.97 1.27 11.37
CA TRP A 338 4.04 2.04 10.52
C TRP A 338 4.42 3.51 10.25
N SER A 339 5.49 4.02 10.86
CA SER A 339 5.85 5.45 10.74
C SER A 339 6.13 5.87 9.30
N THR A 340 6.60 4.95 8.47
CA THR A 340 6.91 5.15 7.05
C THR A 340 5.69 5.04 6.15
N CYS A 341 4.48 4.90 6.72
CA CYS A 341 3.32 4.54 5.90
C CYS A 341 2.72 5.63 5.02
N PHE A 342 2.67 6.82 5.59
CA PHE A 342 2.01 7.95 4.95
C PHE A 342 2.72 8.38 3.66
N PRO A 343 4.07 8.39 3.60
CA PRO A 343 4.76 8.61 2.34
C PRO A 343 4.39 7.64 1.21
N HIS A 344 4.19 6.34 1.46
CA HIS A 344 3.88 5.42 0.37
C HIS A 344 2.43 5.50 -0.11
N TYR A 345 1.48 5.95 0.71
CA TYR A 345 0.13 6.28 0.22
C TYR A 345 0.17 7.47 -0.74
N TYR A 346 0.80 8.58 -0.37
CA TYR A 346 0.83 9.78 -1.24
C TYR A 346 1.72 9.57 -2.48
N HIS A 347 3.00 9.23 -2.26
CA HIS A 347 3.97 9.12 -3.34
C HIS A 347 3.76 7.85 -4.16
N GLY A 348 3.43 6.72 -3.53
CA GLY A 348 3.16 5.47 -4.23
C GLY A 348 1.94 5.58 -5.14
N ARG A 349 0.84 6.17 -4.66
CA ARG A 349 -0.34 6.46 -5.50
C ARG A 349 0.01 7.35 -6.69
N LYS A 350 0.73 8.46 -6.47
CA LYS A 350 1.14 9.36 -7.55
C LYS A 350 2.00 8.64 -8.58
N PHE A 351 3.03 7.93 -8.12
CA PHE A 351 3.93 7.15 -8.96
C PHE A 351 3.18 6.11 -9.80
N ILE A 352 2.35 5.29 -9.16
CA ILE A 352 1.60 4.24 -9.84
C ILE A 352 0.57 4.80 -10.82
N ARG A 353 -0.15 5.85 -10.43
CA ARG A 353 -1.10 6.53 -11.32
C ARG A 353 -0.41 7.11 -12.55
N ASP A 354 0.75 7.74 -12.39
CA ASP A 354 1.51 8.32 -13.50
C ASP A 354 1.99 7.23 -14.47
N ILE A 355 2.50 6.11 -13.93
CA ILE A 355 2.90 4.95 -14.72
C ILE A 355 1.71 4.32 -15.45
N TYR A 356 0.60 4.08 -14.75
CA TYR A 356 -0.61 3.50 -15.35
C TYR A 356 -1.17 4.37 -16.47
N ARG A 357 -1.34 5.67 -16.22
CA ARG A 357 -1.87 6.62 -17.22
C ARG A 357 -0.96 6.70 -18.44
N LYS A 358 0.36 6.75 -18.23
CA LYS A 358 1.36 6.73 -19.32
C LYS A 358 1.23 5.45 -20.15
N MET A 359 1.23 4.28 -19.53
CA MET A 359 1.09 3.00 -20.22
C MET A 359 -0.26 2.88 -20.94
N LYS A 360 -1.36 3.26 -20.28
CA LYS A 360 -2.72 3.26 -20.84
C LYS A 360 -2.85 4.18 -22.06
N GLN A 361 -2.27 5.38 -22.02
CA GLN A 361 -2.26 6.30 -23.15
C GLN A 361 -1.60 5.70 -24.40
N HIS A 362 -0.61 4.83 -24.22
CA HIS A 362 0.05 4.09 -25.29
C HIS A 362 -0.62 2.75 -25.64
N GLY A 363 -1.77 2.42 -25.03
CA GLY A 363 -2.48 1.16 -25.28
C GLY A 363 -1.96 -0.05 -24.50
N PHE A 364 -1.10 0.15 -23.49
CA PHE A 364 -0.40 -0.91 -22.77
C PHE A 364 -0.91 -1.14 -21.33
N ALA A 365 -2.22 -0.99 -21.12
CA ALA A 365 -2.82 -1.18 -19.79
C ALA A 365 -2.68 -2.63 -19.28
N HIS A 366 -2.68 -3.62 -20.18
CA HIS A 366 -2.49 -5.03 -19.82
C HIS A 366 -1.03 -5.31 -19.39
N GLN A 367 -0.05 -4.77 -20.12
CA GLN A 367 1.37 -4.92 -19.76
C GLN A 367 1.72 -4.20 -18.46
N TYR A 368 1.07 -3.08 -18.17
CA TYR A 368 1.13 -2.48 -16.84
C TYR A 368 0.70 -3.49 -15.75
N ALA A 369 -0.45 -4.16 -15.94
CA ALA A 369 -0.94 -5.11 -14.96
C ALA A 369 0.01 -6.32 -14.83
N GLU A 370 0.55 -6.84 -15.93
CA GLU A 370 1.57 -7.89 -15.88
C GLU A 370 2.77 -7.45 -15.03
N MET A 371 3.35 -6.28 -15.29
CA MET A 371 4.49 -5.77 -14.52
C MET A 371 4.18 -5.63 -13.02
N VAL A 372 3.03 -5.08 -12.66
CA VAL A 372 2.71 -4.79 -11.25
C VAL A 372 2.26 -6.04 -10.48
N PHE A 373 1.43 -6.89 -11.09
CA PHE A 373 0.84 -8.03 -10.39
C PHE A 373 1.76 -9.25 -10.38
N THR A 374 2.63 -9.42 -11.38
CA THR A 374 3.37 -10.69 -11.55
C THR A 374 4.88 -10.58 -11.36
N LYS A 375 5.47 -9.37 -11.34
CA LYS A 375 6.92 -9.19 -11.26
C LYS A 375 7.38 -8.59 -9.92
N PRO A 376 8.60 -8.94 -9.45
CA PRO A 376 9.20 -8.30 -8.31
C PRO A 376 9.76 -6.93 -8.72
N HIS A 377 9.09 -5.86 -8.31
CA HIS A 377 9.56 -4.51 -8.56
C HIS A 377 9.68 -3.69 -7.28
N THR A 378 10.69 -2.82 -7.30
CA THR A 378 10.76 -1.58 -6.54
C THR A 378 10.37 -0.39 -7.42
N VAL A 379 10.15 0.78 -6.82
CA VAL A 379 9.90 2.05 -7.56
C VAL A 379 10.88 2.25 -8.71
N LYS A 380 12.20 2.14 -8.44
CA LYS A 380 13.25 2.33 -9.46
C LYS A 380 13.20 1.29 -10.57
N THR A 381 13.02 0.01 -10.21
CA THR A 381 13.01 -1.07 -11.22
C THR A 381 11.75 -1.04 -12.09
N LEU A 382 10.59 -0.66 -11.54
CA LEU A 382 9.36 -0.52 -12.32
C LEU A 382 9.47 0.66 -13.29
N GLU A 383 9.98 1.81 -12.83
CA GLU A 383 10.20 2.98 -13.68
C GLU A 383 11.13 2.65 -14.85
N LYS A 384 12.24 1.97 -14.57
CA LYS A 384 13.18 1.49 -15.60
C LYS A 384 12.49 0.55 -16.59
N ALA A 385 11.80 -0.48 -16.10
CA ALA A 385 11.11 -1.47 -16.93
C ALA A 385 10.06 -0.82 -17.85
N VAL A 386 9.26 0.11 -17.33
CA VAL A 386 8.25 0.85 -18.11
C VAL A 386 8.90 1.73 -19.18
N ASN A 387 9.97 2.44 -18.84
CA ASN A 387 10.67 3.30 -19.80
C ASN A 387 11.32 2.49 -20.92
N GLU A 388 11.99 1.37 -20.60
CA GLU A 388 12.57 0.45 -21.58
C GLU A 388 11.48 -0.16 -22.48
N PHE A 389 10.38 -0.63 -21.88
CA PHE A 389 9.25 -1.18 -22.62
C PHE A 389 8.66 -0.17 -23.61
N LEU A 390 8.40 1.07 -23.17
CA LEU A 390 7.86 2.11 -24.04
C LEU A 390 8.85 2.49 -25.14
N GLN A 391 10.15 2.56 -24.87
CA GLN A 391 11.15 2.84 -25.90
C GLN A 391 11.17 1.76 -27.00
N MET A 392 10.99 0.50 -26.63
CA MET A 392 10.96 -0.62 -27.59
C MET A 392 9.66 -0.66 -28.42
N ASN A 393 8.54 -0.19 -27.86
CA ASN A 393 7.20 -0.39 -28.43
C ASN A 393 6.50 0.90 -28.90
N SER A 394 7.07 2.09 -28.71
CA SER A 394 6.46 3.37 -29.15
C SER A 394 6.78 3.72 -30.62
N LYS A 395 6.73 2.74 -31.53
CA LYS A 395 6.93 2.97 -32.97
C LYS A 395 5.61 3.12 -33.72
#